data_AF-A0A2K5AS05-F1
#
_entry.id   AF-A0A2K5AS05-F1
#
_cell.length_a   1.000
_cell.length_b   1.000
_cell.length_c   1.000
_cell.angle_alpha   90.00
_cell.angle_beta   90.00
_cell.angle_gamma   90.00
#
_symmetry.space_group_name_H-M   'P 1'
#
loop_
_entity.id
_entity.type
_entity.pdbx_description
1 polymer ?
#
loop_
_entity_poly.entity_id
_entity_poly.type
_entity_poly.pdbx_seq_one_letter_code
_entity_poly.pdbx_strand_id
1 'polypeptide(L)'
;MPCAICGARFAEHTCVYCKKSVCSGCIDDEARKCIKCKHLRSIPLAVFVRRNLYLFSLIALAWLFMVFPYPFLFGYEYSLHYTVLMPIIIASVAMLIPLVFLFRSWKKSGE
;
A
#
# COMPACT_ATOMS: atom_id res chain seq x y z
N MET A 1 -12.77 -22.00 -8.55
CA MET A 1 -13.42 -20.68 -8.38
C MET A 1 -13.87 -20.20 -9.75
N PRO A 2 -15.01 -19.49 -9.90
CA PRO A 2 -15.45 -18.99 -11.20
C PRO A 2 -14.57 -17.83 -11.70
N CYS A 3 -14.41 -17.74 -13.01
CA CYS A 3 -13.69 -16.65 -13.67
C CYS A 3 -14.48 -15.36 -13.52
N ALA A 4 -13.83 -14.30 -13.02
CA ALA A 4 -14.50 -13.03 -12.78
C ALA A 4 -14.86 -12.24 -14.06
N ILE A 5 -14.47 -12.73 -15.24
CA ILE A 5 -14.74 -12.11 -16.53
C ILE A 5 -15.86 -12.84 -17.26
N CYS A 6 -15.73 -14.17 -17.44
CA CYS A 6 -16.67 -14.98 -18.24
C CYS A 6 -17.49 -15.98 -17.42
N GLY A 7 -17.25 -16.13 -16.12
CA GLY A 7 -17.99 -17.07 -15.25
C GLY A 7 -17.56 -18.54 -15.36
N ALA A 8 -16.61 -18.88 -16.24
CA ALA A 8 -16.11 -20.25 -16.39
C ALA A 8 -15.53 -20.81 -15.07
N ARG A 9 -15.71 -22.12 -14.79
CA ARG A 9 -15.30 -22.73 -13.51
C ARG A 9 -13.78 -22.90 -13.30
N PHE A 10 -12.99 -22.70 -14.35
CA PHE A 10 -11.54 -22.93 -14.39
C PHE A 10 -10.74 -21.64 -14.27
N ALA A 11 -10.90 -20.90 -13.16
CA ALA A 11 -10.09 -19.71 -12.89
C ALA A 11 -8.82 -20.07 -12.12
N GLU A 12 -7.77 -20.45 -12.84
CA GLU A 12 -6.48 -20.88 -12.27
C GLU A 12 -5.49 -19.72 -12.08
N HIS A 13 -5.61 -18.66 -12.88
CA HIS A 13 -4.69 -17.54 -12.83
C HIS A 13 -5.26 -16.35 -12.06
N THR A 14 -4.38 -15.52 -11.50
CA THR A 14 -4.78 -14.30 -10.79
C THR A 14 -4.14 -13.08 -11.42
N CYS A 15 -4.95 -12.12 -11.86
CA CYS A 15 -4.44 -10.89 -12.48
C CYS A 15 -3.66 -10.04 -11.46
N VAL A 16 -2.46 -9.58 -11.82
CA VAL A 16 -1.61 -8.76 -10.93
C VAL A 16 -2.24 -7.40 -10.60
N TYR A 17 -3.00 -6.84 -11.53
CA TYR A 17 -3.58 -5.49 -11.44
C TYR A 17 -4.88 -5.46 -10.62
N CYS A 18 -5.82 -6.34 -10.95
CA CYS A 18 -7.14 -6.36 -10.30
C CYS A 18 -7.31 -7.47 -9.26
N LYS A 19 -6.34 -8.39 -9.12
CA LYS A 19 -6.35 -9.52 -8.17
C LYS A 19 -7.55 -10.45 -8.28
N LYS A 20 -8.28 -10.40 -9.40
CA LYS A 20 -9.38 -11.30 -9.70
C LYS A 20 -8.86 -12.61 -10.29
N SER A 21 -9.49 -13.71 -9.91
CA SER A 21 -9.28 -15.02 -10.51
C SER A 21 -9.84 -15.05 -11.94
N VAL A 22 -9.02 -15.45 -12.89
CA VAL A 22 -9.33 -15.50 -14.32
C VAL A 22 -8.89 -16.83 -14.92
N CYS A 23 -9.62 -17.30 -15.92
CA CYS A 23 -9.24 -18.48 -16.69
C CYS A 23 -8.14 -18.16 -17.70
N SER A 24 -7.49 -19.20 -18.23
CA SER A 24 -6.40 -19.07 -19.22
C SER A 24 -6.84 -18.37 -20.52
N GLY A 25 -8.13 -18.43 -20.88
CA GLY A 25 -8.65 -17.70 -22.04
C GLY A 25 -8.93 -16.22 -21.80
N CYS A 26 -8.90 -15.75 -20.55
CA CYS A 26 -9.17 -14.35 -20.18
C CYS A 26 -7.93 -13.64 -19.63
N ILE A 27 -6.77 -14.30 -19.67
CA ILE A 27 -5.48 -13.76 -19.27
C ILE A 27 -4.63 -13.48 -20.51
N ASP A 28 -3.76 -12.48 -20.42
CA ASP A 28 -2.81 -12.11 -21.46
C ASP A 28 -1.70 -13.17 -21.60
N ASP A 29 -0.97 -13.18 -22.71
CA ASP A 29 0.02 -14.23 -23.03
C ASP A 29 1.14 -14.35 -21.98
N GLU A 30 1.47 -13.26 -21.29
CA GLU A 30 2.46 -13.24 -20.20
C GLU A 30 1.90 -13.74 -18.85
N ALA A 31 0.62 -14.12 -18.78
CA ALA A 31 -0.08 -14.52 -17.56
C ALA A 31 -0.06 -13.49 -16.41
N ARG A 32 0.22 -12.21 -16.71
CA ARG A 32 0.29 -11.12 -15.71
C ARG A 32 -0.98 -10.29 -15.61
N LYS A 33 -1.60 -9.99 -16.76
CA LYS A 33 -2.75 -9.09 -16.89
C LYS A 33 -3.95 -9.85 -17.41
N CYS A 34 -5.15 -9.51 -16.97
CA CYS A 34 -6.37 -9.99 -17.62
C CYS A 34 -6.74 -9.08 -18.80
N ILE A 35 -7.58 -9.57 -19.71
CA ILE A 35 -8.00 -8.81 -20.90
C ILE A 35 -8.61 -7.43 -20.56
N LYS A 36 -9.33 -7.33 -19.42
CA LYS A 36 -9.89 -6.05 -18.93
C LYS A 36 -8.82 -5.07 -18.47
N CYS A 37 -7.68 -5.55 -18.00
CA CYS A 37 -6.57 -4.74 -17.51
C CYS A 37 -5.43 -4.58 -18.53
N LYS A 38 -5.58 -5.14 -19.74
CA LYS A 38 -4.54 -5.12 -20.79
C LYS A 38 -4.10 -3.71 -21.18
N HIS A 39 -5.04 -2.76 -21.20
CA HIS A 39 -4.77 -1.36 -21.54
C HIS A 39 -4.13 -0.54 -20.39
N LEU A 40 -4.06 -1.08 -19.16
CA LEU A 40 -3.47 -0.35 -18.04
C LEU A 40 -1.95 -0.43 -18.07
N ARG A 41 -1.31 0.73 -18.22
CA ARG A 41 0.15 0.89 -18.13
C ARG A 41 0.68 0.79 -16.70
N SER A 42 -0.14 1.08 -15.69
CA SER A 42 0.24 0.97 -14.27
C SER A 42 -0.96 0.61 -13.39
N ILE A 43 -0.69 0.06 -12.21
CA ILE A 43 -1.74 -0.29 -11.24
C ILE A 43 -2.36 1.01 -10.71
N PRO A 44 -3.68 1.21 -10.76
CA PRO A 44 -4.28 2.46 -10.32
C PRO A 44 -4.02 2.71 -8.83
N LEU A 45 -3.71 3.96 -8.49
CA LEU A 45 -3.34 4.39 -7.14
C LEU A 45 -4.36 3.97 -6.08
N ALA A 46 -5.66 4.09 -6.39
CA ALA A 46 -6.74 3.67 -5.50
C ALA A 46 -6.68 2.17 -5.16
N VAL A 47 -6.35 1.31 -6.14
CA VAL A 47 -6.23 -0.14 -5.92
C VAL A 47 -4.97 -0.45 -5.11
N PHE A 48 -3.86 0.24 -5.37
CA PHE A 48 -2.63 0.08 -4.61
C PHE A 48 -2.79 0.50 -3.14
N VAL A 49 -3.41 1.65 -2.89
CA VAL A 49 -3.68 2.14 -1.52
C VAL A 49 -4.62 1.20 -0.81
N ARG A 50 -5.72 0.77 -1.45
CA ARG A 50 -6.67 -0.18 -0.83
C ARG A 50 -6.02 -1.52 -0.49
N ARG A 51 -5.10 -1.99 -1.34
CA ARG A 51 -4.37 -3.25 -1.12
C ARG A 51 -3.39 -3.16 0.05
N ASN A 52 -2.80 -2.00 0.27
CA ASN A 52 -1.82 -1.77 1.35
C ASN A 52 -2.41 -0.92 2.49
N LEU A 53 -3.74 -0.82 2.58
CA LEU A 53 -4.42 0.06 3.54
C LEU A 53 -4.00 -0.26 4.97
N TYR A 54 -3.83 -1.54 5.29
CA TYR A 54 -3.32 -2.00 6.58
C TYR A 54 -1.92 -1.45 6.88
N LEU A 55 -0.98 -1.51 5.93
CA LEU A 55 0.36 -0.95 6.09
C LEU A 55 0.31 0.57 6.24
N PHE A 56 -0.47 1.26 5.41
CA PHE A 56 -0.65 2.72 5.53
C PHE A 56 -1.29 3.11 6.86
N SER A 57 -2.25 2.32 7.37
CA SER A 57 -2.87 2.52 8.68
C SER A 57 -1.87 2.33 9.82
N LEU A 58 -1.03 1.30 9.77
CA LEU A 58 0.02 1.10 10.76
C LEU A 58 1.04 2.23 10.75
N ILE A 59 1.48 2.67 9.56
CA ILE A 59 2.39 3.82 9.42
C ILE A 59 1.72 5.08 9.97
N ALA A 60 0.45 5.33 9.66
CA ALA A 60 -0.27 6.49 10.18
C ALA A 60 -0.42 6.45 11.70
N LEU A 61 -0.78 5.30 12.28
CA LEU A 61 -0.90 5.13 13.74
C LEU A 61 0.46 5.30 14.44
N ALA A 62 1.51 4.67 13.91
CA ALA A 62 2.87 4.82 14.45
C ALA A 62 3.36 6.27 14.34
N TRP A 63 3.05 6.96 13.25
CA TRP A 63 3.37 8.37 13.08
C TRP A 63 2.61 9.25 14.09
N LEU A 64 1.32 9.00 14.28
CA LEU A 64 0.48 9.75 15.21
C LEU A 64 0.95 9.56 16.66
N PHE A 65 1.30 8.32 17.03
CA PHE A 65 1.90 8.00 18.33
C PHE A 65 3.24 8.71 18.55
N MET A 66 4.10 8.76 17.52
CA MET A 66 5.40 9.45 17.59
C MET A 66 5.28 10.97 17.64
N VAL A 67 4.40 11.57 16.84
CA VAL A 67 4.30 13.03 16.67
C VAL A 67 3.42 13.70 17.71
N PHE A 68 2.43 12.97 18.22
CA PHE A 68 1.52 13.42 19.26
C PHE A 68 1.62 12.51 20.50
N PRO A 69 2.74 12.55 21.25
CA PRO A 69 2.79 11.94 22.58
C PRO A 69 1.90 12.70 23.59
N TYR A 70 1.22 13.78 23.18
CA TYR A 70 0.44 14.68 24.02
C TYR A 70 -0.55 14.00 24.98
N PRO A 71 -1.30 12.94 24.61
CA PRO A 71 -2.14 12.19 25.56
C PRO A 71 -1.36 11.59 26.74
N PHE A 72 -0.08 11.28 26.55
CA PHE A 72 0.83 10.72 27.57
C PHE A 72 1.62 11.79 28.32
N LEU A 73 1.61 13.04 27.85
CA LEU A 73 2.28 14.18 28.47
C LEU A 73 1.37 14.97 29.42
N PHE A 74 0.10 14.58 29.58
CA PHE A 74 -0.90 15.22 30.46
C PHE A 74 -0.56 15.23 31.97
N GLY A 75 0.67 14.84 32.35
CA GLY A 75 1.19 14.94 33.72
C GLY A 75 2.59 15.57 33.83
N TYR A 76 3.16 16.12 32.75
CA TYR A 76 4.50 16.73 32.76
C TYR A 76 4.40 18.26 32.65
N GLU A 77 4.79 18.99 33.70
CA GLU A 77 4.76 20.46 33.79
C GLU A 77 5.86 21.18 32.98
N TYR A 78 6.70 20.46 32.24
CA TYR A 78 7.84 21.06 31.55
C TYR A 78 7.45 21.55 30.16
N SER A 79 7.83 22.81 29.87
CA SER A 79 7.75 23.42 28.55
C SER A 79 8.46 22.55 27.51
N LEU A 80 7.87 22.45 26.30
CA LEU A 80 8.35 21.68 25.15
C LEU A 80 9.84 21.95 24.85
N HIS A 81 10.72 21.20 25.51
CA HIS A 81 12.16 21.30 25.35
C HIS A 81 12.60 20.64 24.04
N TYR A 82 13.62 21.21 23.39
CA TYR A 82 14.19 20.72 22.13
C TYR A 82 14.55 19.22 22.14
N THR A 83 14.84 18.69 23.34
CA THR A 83 15.15 17.29 23.61
C THR A 83 14.01 16.33 23.23
N VAL A 84 12.76 16.79 23.29
CA VAL A 84 11.57 16.01 22.89
C VAL A 84 11.27 16.21 21.40
N LEU A 85 11.51 17.41 20.87
CA LEU A 85 11.19 17.74 19.48
C LEU A 85 12.11 17.04 18.46
N MET A 86 13.41 16.95 18.75
CA MET A 86 14.41 16.33 17.87
C MET A 86 14.12 14.86 17.50
N PRO A 87 13.84 13.95 18.46
CA PRO A 87 13.54 12.56 18.12
C PRO A 87 12.24 12.42 17.30
N ILE A 88 11.25 13.30 17.49
CA ILE A 88 10.02 13.32 16.69
C ILE A 88 10.31 13.65 15.23
N ILE A 89 11.15 14.66 14.98
CA ILE A 89 11.56 15.06 13.63
C ILE A 89 12.36 13.94 12.96
N ILE A 90 13.29 13.32 13.67
CA ILE A 90 14.10 12.22 13.12
C ILE A 90 13.22 11.00 12.79
N ALA A 91 12.30 10.63 13.69
CA ALA A 91 11.37 9.52 13.48
C ALA A 91 10.43 9.78 12.29
N SER A 92 9.91 11.00 12.16
CA SER A 92 9.02 11.37 11.05
C SER A 92 9.73 11.37 9.70
N VAL A 93 10.99 11.82 9.63
CA VAL A 93 11.80 11.72 8.40
C VAL A 93 12.15 10.26 8.08
N ALA A 94 12.53 9.45 9.08
CA ALA A 94 12.84 8.04 8.88
C ALA A 94 11.64 7.23 8.35
N MET A 95 10.42 7.59 8.75
CA MET A 95 9.17 6.99 8.27
C MET A 95 8.89 7.22 6.77
N LEU A 96 9.54 8.21 6.15
CA LEU A 96 9.45 8.42 4.70
C LEU A 96 10.19 7.34 3.90
N ILE A 97 11.22 6.71 4.50
CA ILE A 97 12.03 5.67 3.84
C ILE A 97 11.18 4.48 3.38
N PRO A 98 10.40 3.80 4.25
CA PRO A 98 9.56 2.68 3.82
C PRO A 98 8.49 3.11 2.81
N LEU A 99 7.96 4.34 2.90
CA LEU A 99 7.02 4.88 1.91
C LEU A 99 7.66 4.99 0.53
N VAL A 100 8.87 5.55 0.43
CA VAL A 100 9.60 5.67 -0.84
C VAL A 100 9.90 4.28 -1.44
N PHE A 101 10.31 3.32 -0.62
CA PHE A 101 10.54 1.94 -1.08
C PHE A 101 9.25 1.28 -1.60
N LEU A 102 8.12 1.46 -0.89
CA LEU A 102 6.80 0.99 -1.34
C LEU A 102 6.40 1.60 -2.69
N PHE A 103 6.59 2.90 -2.88
CA PHE A 103 6.28 3.58 -4.14
C PHE A 103 7.20 3.13 -5.29
N ARG A 104 8.49 2.89 -5.03
CA ARG A 104 9.41 2.34 -6.04
C ARG A 104 9.02 0.92 -6.44
N SER A 105 8.65 0.08 -5.48
CA SER A 105 8.18 -1.29 -5.73
C SER A 105 6.86 -1.32 -6.52
N TRP A 106 5.95 -0.39 -6.23
CA TRP A 106 4.72 -0.20 -7.01
C TRP A 106 5.00 0.16 -8.47
N LYS A 107 5.90 1.12 -8.72
CA LYS A 107 6.29 1.50 -10.09
C LYS A 107 6.86 0.31 -10.86
N LYS A 108 7.76 -0.46 -10.25
CA LYS A 108 8.33 -1.69 -10.82
C LYS A 108 7.32 -2.81 -11.07
N SER A 109 6.20 -2.84 -10.34
CA SER A 109 5.15 -3.86 -10.52
C SER A 109 4.17 -3.51 -11.65
N GLY A 110 4.23 -2.27 -12.16
CA GLY A 110 3.43 -1.80 -13.29
C GLY A 110 4.14 -1.87 -14.64
N GLU A 111 5.47 -1.92 -14.65
CA GLU A 111 6.32 -2.20 -15.82
C GLU A 111 6.47 -3.71 -16.04
#